data_AF-A0A428V1G7-F1
#
_entry.id   AF-A0A428V1G7-F1
#
_cell.length_a   1.000
_cell.length_b   1.000
_cell.length_c   1.000
_cell.angle_alpha   90.00
_cell.angle_beta   90.00
_cell.angle_gamma   90.00
#
_symmetry.space_group_name_H-M   'P 1'
#
loop_
_entity.id
_entity.type
_entity.pdbx_description
1 polymer ?
#
loop_
_entity_poly.entity_id
_entity_poly.type
_entity_poly.pdbx_seq_one_letter_code
_entity_poly.pdbx_strand_id
1 'polypeptide(L)'
;MAPIGVAMIGGGLFAKQEHMPAIMKCDNFALKAIYSRSLKSAQETAALNTRESTPDLYSADSGPGKSYDDLLARDDIAAVILALPIMSQPAHIEAALTAGKHVLAEKPLAPTVEAGKKLLEFYRRTAGANSATFAIAENFRFKPSFEYAAVEAAKLGSVQQFNVRVLGYMGADTQWYGTAWRAKPEYQGGFLLDGGVHFAAATRMLLTTRAADVRAQTAQTQPHLPPIDTVNAVVRLESGVSGVYQQSAGSRLSAFDFDFSYEKGTVSVSGDKVTVKPLEGEAIVKEFERTSGVSEEVEAWGKALLAGKPDERQSVEKALGDLEFLEQMFESGSNGGETRKYELQ
;
A
#
# COMPACT_ATOMS: atom_id res chain seq x y z
N MET A 1 0.72 7.48 -28.43
CA MET A 1 0.73 6.00 -28.41
C MET A 1 -0.69 5.54 -28.09
N ALA A 2 -1.08 4.34 -28.54
CA ALA A 2 -2.39 3.79 -28.15
C ALA A 2 -2.41 3.50 -26.64
N PRO A 3 -3.55 3.67 -25.95
CA PRO A 3 -3.67 3.31 -24.54
C PRO A 3 -3.37 1.82 -24.30
N ILE A 4 -2.76 1.51 -23.17
CA ILE A 4 -2.44 0.15 -22.73
C ILE A 4 -3.74 -0.56 -22.38
N GLY A 5 -4.01 -1.71 -23.00
CA GLY A 5 -5.13 -2.56 -22.61
C GLY A 5 -4.93 -3.10 -21.19
N VAL A 6 -5.84 -2.75 -20.28
CA VAL A 6 -5.77 -3.14 -18.87
C VAL A 6 -7.00 -3.93 -18.45
N ALA A 7 -6.83 -4.85 -17.52
CA ALA A 7 -7.94 -5.48 -16.82
C ALA A 7 -7.90 -5.20 -15.31
N MET A 8 -9.07 -5.09 -14.71
CA MET A 8 -9.20 -4.93 -13.26
C MET A 8 -9.60 -6.26 -12.62
N ILE A 9 -8.84 -6.69 -11.62
CA ILE A 9 -8.98 -8.00 -10.97
C ILE A 9 -9.44 -7.77 -9.52
N GLY A 10 -10.71 -8.07 -9.27
CA GLY A 10 -11.42 -7.86 -8.01
C GLY A 10 -12.46 -6.74 -8.10
N GLY A 11 -13.74 -7.07 -7.91
CA GLY A 11 -14.85 -6.10 -7.87
C GLY A 11 -15.27 -5.70 -6.44
N GLY A 12 -14.30 -5.52 -5.55
CA GLY A 12 -14.51 -5.16 -4.14
C GLY A 12 -14.77 -3.67 -3.90
N LEU A 13 -14.97 -3.28 -2.63
CA LEU A 13 -15.22 -1.89 -2.24
C LEU A 13 -14.14 -0.93 -2.75
N PHE A 14 -12.86 -1.24 -2.49
CA PHE A 14 -11.73 -0.40 -2.88
C PHE A 14 -11.60 -0.26 -4.39
N ALA A 15 -11.72 -1.37 -5.14
CA ALA A 15 -11.69 -1.35 -6.60
C ALA A 15 -12.78 -0.42 -7.19
N LYS A 16 -14.00 -0.47 -6.64
CA LYS A 16 -15.12 0.36 -7.07
C LYS A 16 -14.96 1.84 -6.70
N GLN A 17 -14.44 2.12 -5.50
CA GLN A 17 -14.36 3.48 -4.95
C GLN A 17 -13.11 4.24 -5.40
N GLU A 18 -12.00 3.55 -5.69
CA GLU A 18 -10.69 4.18 -5.91
C GLU A 18 -10.10 3.81 -7.28
N HIS A 19 -9.84 2.52 -7.54
CA HIS A 19 -9.19 2.14 -8.82
C HIS A 19 -10.05 2.37 -10.05
N MET A 20 -11.36 2.08 -10.01
CA MET A 20 -12.23 2.34 -11.16
C MET A 20 -12.21 3.84 -11.53
N PRO A 21 -12.46 4.79 -10.59
CA PRO A 21 -12.28 6.20 -10.87
C PRO A 21 -10.88 6.58 -11.38
N ALA A 22 -9.81 6.00 -10.80
CA ALA A 22 -8.43 6.27 -11.23
C ALA A 22 -8.16 5.79 -12.67
N ILE A 23 -8.63 4.59 -13.04
CA ILE A 23 -8.53 4.06 -14.41
C ILE A 23 -9.33 4.95 -15.36
N MET A 24 -10.53 5.39 -14.98
CA MET A 24 -11.36 6.28 -15.81
C MET A 24 -10.69 7.64 -16.08
N LYS A 25 -9.96 8.17 -15.10
CA LYS A 25 -9.19 9.42 -15.23
C LYS A 25 -7.87 9.27 -15.98
N CYS A 26 -7.31 8.06 -16.07
CA CYS A 26 -6.01 7.82 -16.67
C CYS A 26 -6.12 7.48 -18.17
N ASP A 27 -5.74 8.42 -19.04
CA ASP A 27 -5.78 8.25 -20.50
C ASP A 27 -4.77 7.22 -21.04
N ASN A 28 -3.80 6.81 -20.20
CA ASN A 28 -2.80 5.80 -20.58
C ASN A 28 -3.39 4.39 -20.65
N PHE A 29 -4.60 4.17 -20.11
CA PHE A 29 -5.22 2.84 -20.03
C PHE A 29 -6.51 2.77 -20.84
N ALA A 30 -6.79 1.59 -21.41
CA ALA A 30 -8.09 1.21 -21.92
C ALA A 30 -8.58 -0.02 -21.14
N LEU A 31 -9.67 0.13 -20.39
CA LEU A 31 -10.24 -0.97 -19.61
C LEU A 31 -10.90 -1.99 -20.56
N LYS A 32 -10.30 -3.16 -20.67
CA LYS A 32 -10.76 -4.24 -21.57
C LYS A 32 -11.62 -5.28 -20.88
N ALA A 33 -11.29 -5.60 -19.63
CA ALA A 33 -11.98 -6.64 -18.90
C ALA A 33 -12.01 -6.38 -17.40
N ILE A 34 -12.99 -6.98 -16.74
CA ILE A 34 -13.10 -7.05 -15.28
C ILE A 34 -13.24 -8.52 -14.90
N TYR A 35 -12.41 -8.96 -13.95
CA TYR A 35 -12.56 -10.24 -13.28
C TYR A 35 -13.00 -10.03 -11.82
N SER A 36 -13.92 -10.86 -11.34
CA SER A 36 -14.23 -10.93 -9.91
C SER A 36 -14.58 -12.36 -9.49
N ARG A 37 -14.69 -12.61 -8.18
CA ARG A 37 -15.14 -13.93 -7.68
C ARG A 37 -16.58 -14.25 -8.09
N SER A 38 -17.43 -13.23 -8.26
CA SER A 38 -18.80 -13.40 -8.72
C SER A 38 -19.15 -12.48 -9.88
N LEU A 39 -19.99 -12.98 -10.80
CA LEU A 39 -20.45 -12.22 -11.96
C LEU A 39 -21.17 -10.94 -11.53
N LYS A 40 -21.99 -11.04 -10.48
CA LYS A 40 -22.67 -9.88 -9.88
C LYS A 40 -21.68 -8.77 -9.52
N SER A 41 -20.58 -9.11 -8.86
CA SER A 41 -19.56 -8.14 -8.46
C SER A 41 -18.86 -7.53 -9.67
N ALA A 42 -18.59 -8.32 -10.72
CA ALA A 42 -18.03 -7.81 -11.97
C ALA A 42 -18.99 -6.83 -12.67
N GLN A 43 -20.28 -7.16 -12.75
CA GLN A 43 -21.34 -6.32 -13.33
C GLN A 43 -21.50 -4.99 -12.57
N GLU A 44 -21.60 -5.02 -11.24
CA GLU A 44 -21.69 -3.82 -10.41
C GLU A 44 -20.48 -2.92 -10.58
N THR A 45 -19.30 -3.51 -10.79
CA THR A 45 -18.07 -2.75 -11.02
C THR A 45 -18.04 -2.16 -12.43
N ALA A 46 -18.47 -2.91 -13.44
CA ALA A 46 -18.59 -2.44 -14.82
C ALA A 46 -19.60 -1.29 -14.98
N ALA A 47 -20.66 -1.26 -14.16
CA ALA A 47 -21.64 -0.19 -14.16
C ALA A 47 -21.07 1.19 -13.75
N LEU A 48 -19.87 1.22 -13.14
CA LEU A 48 -19.16 2.45 -12.77
C LEU A 48 -18.23 2.97 -13.88
N ASN A 49 -18.10 2.23 -14.98
CA ASN A 49 -17.33 2.67 -16.14
C ASN A 49 -18.02 3.85 -16.82
N THR A 50 -17.31 4.97 -16.93
CA THR A 50 -17.84 6.21 -17.54
C THR A 50 -17.42 6.39 -19.00
N ARG A 51 -16.66 5.45 -19.56
CA ARG A 51 -16.19 5.47 -20.94
C ARG A 51 -17.13 4.70 -21.85
N GLU A 52 -17.14 5.04 -23.15
CA GLU A 52 -18.01 4.40 -24.14
C GLU A 52 -17.73 2.90 -24.32
N SER A 53 -16.47 2.48 -24.16
CA SER A 53 -16.08 1.07 -24.27
C SER A 53 -16.63 0.27 -23.10
N THR A 54 -17.36 -0.81 -23.38
CA THR A 54 -17.82 -1.75 -22.34
C THR A 54 -16.76 -2.82 -22.10
N PRO A 55 -16.30 -3.03 -20.85
CA PRO A 55 -15.35 -4.09 -20.54
C PRO A 55 -16.03 -5.46 -20.56
N ASP A 56 -15.32 -6.48 -21.04
CA ASP A 56 -15.78 -7.86 -20.93
C ASP A 56 -15.75 -8.34 -19.48
N LEU A 57 -16.75 -9.12 -19.10
CA LEU A 57 -16.87 -9.63 -17.74
C LEU A 57 -16.39 -11.08 -17.66
N TYR A 58 -15.60 -11.34 -16.63
CA TYR A 58 -15.08 -12.65 -16.24
C TYR A 58 -15.40 -12.86 -14.76
N SER A 59 -15.69 -14.11 -14.38
CA SER A 59 -15.83 -14.45 -12.98
C SER A 59 -15.68 -15.94 -12.71
N ALA A 60 -15.25 -16.28 -11.51
CA ALA A 60 -15.09 -17.67 -11.08
C ALA A 60 -16.40 -18.49 -11.14
N ASP A 61 -17.56 -17.84 -11.02
CA ASP A 61 -18.89 -18.46 -11.07
C ASP A 61 -19.57 -18.43 -12.45
N SER A 62 -18.92 -17.90 -13.50
CA SER A 62 -19.52 -17.80 -14.85
C SER A 62 -19.35 -19.05 -15.72
N GLY A 63 -18.56 -20.03 -15.27
CA GLY A 63 -18.30 -21.27 -16.02
C GLY A 63 -17.18 -21.16 -17.07
N PRO A 64 -17.07 -22.14 -17.99
CA PRO A 64 -15.96 -22.24 -18.95
C PRO A 64 -15.82 -21.01 -19.86
N GLY A 65 -14.58 -20.62 -20.18
CA GLY A 65 -14.28 -19.50 -21.07
C GLY A 65 -14.39 -18.12 -20.40
N LYS A 66 -14.71 -18.08 -19.10
CA LYS A 66 -14.85 -16.86 -18.28
C LYS A 66 -14.01 -16.89 -17.00
N SER A 67 -13.00 -17.75 -16.95
CA SER A 67 -12.06 -17.87 -15.83
C SER A 67 -11.01 -16.76 -15.83
N TYR A 68 -10.20 -16.69 -14.77
CA TYR A 68 -9.06 -15.77 -14.72
C TYR A 68 -8.03 -16.10 -15.79
N ASP A 69 -7.75 -17.38 -16.03
CA ASP A 69 -6.80 -17.82 -17.05
C ASP A 69 -7.26 -17.46 -18.46
N ASP A 70 -8.57 -17.56 -18.74
CA ASP A 70 -9.15 -17.12 -20.01
C ASP A 70 -8.97 -15.61 -20.24
N LEU A 71 -9.03 -14.80 -19.17
CA LEU A 71 -8.72 -13.37 -19.25
C LEU A 71 -7.23 -13.14 -19.50
N LEU A 72 -6.36 -13.84 -18.75
CA LEU A 72 -4.90 -13.71 -18.88
C LEU A 72 -4.39 -14.17 -20.26
N ALA A 73 -5.10 -15.05 -20.95
CA ALA A 73 -4.77 -15.49 -22.30
C ALA A 73 -5.05 -14.44 -23.39
N ARG A 74 -5.68 -13.29 -23.07
CA ARG A 74 -6.01 -12.27 -24.06
C ARG A 74 -4.81 -11.44 -24.50
N ASP A 75 -4.62 -11.30 -25.81
CA ASP A 75 -3.55 -10.48 -26.39
C ASP A 75 -3.83 -8.97 -26.31
N ASP A 76 -5.10 -8.56 -26.20
CA ASP A 76 -5.48 -7.15 -26.08
C ASP A 76 -5.37 -6.60 -24.65
N ILE A 77 -4.97 -7.43 -23.68
CA ILE A 77 -4.68 -7.07 -22.30
C ILE A 77 -3.18 -7.22 -22.07
N ALA A 78 -2.48 -6.12 -21.84
CA ALA A 78 -1.06 -6.11 -21.51
C ALA A 78 -0.81 -5.99 -19.99
N ALA A 79 -1.78 -5.47 -19.25
CA ALA A 79 -1.60 -5.11 -17.85
C ALA A 79 -2.83 -5.45 -16.99
N VAL A 80 -2.61 -5.67 -15.69
CA VAL A 80 -3.66 -5.96 -14.71
C VAL A 80 -3.48 -5.13 -13.44
N ILE A 81 -4.59 -4.63 -12.90
CA ILE A 81 -4.66 -3.93 -11.61
C ILE A 81 -5.43 -4.82 -10.63
N LEU A 82 -4.76 -5.28 -9.56
CA LEU A 82 -5.30 -6.26 -8.62
C LEU A 82 -5.70 -5.59 -7.30
N ALA A 83 -6.97 -5.74 -6.92
CA ALA A 83 -7.50 -5.34 -5.61
C ALA A 83 -8.27 -6.50 -4.97
N LEU A 84 -7.50 -7.40 -4.36
CA LEU A 84 -7.97 -8.67 -3.79
C LEU A 84 -7.63 -8.77 -2.30
N PRO A 85 -8.35 -9.60 -1.52
CA PRO A 85 -7.97 -9.92 -0.14
C PRO A 85 -6.51 -10.38 -0.04
N ILE A 86 -5.81 -9.95 1.03
CA ILE A 86 -4.36 -10.15 1.25
C ILE A 86 -3.92 -11.59 1.00
N MET A 87 -4.67 -12.57 1.56
CA MET A 87 -4.33 -14.00 1.43
C MET A 87 -4.45 -14.54 -0.01
N SER A 88 -5.32 -13.94 -0.82
CA SER A 88 -5.58 -14.41 -2.19
C SER A 88 -4.72 -13.72 -3.24
N GLN A 89 -4.14 -12.57 -2.90
CA GLN A 89 -3.47 -11.70 -3.86
C GLN A 89 -2.18 -12.32 -4.45
N PRO A 90 -1.26 -12.93 -3.66
CA PRO A 90 -0.01 -13.48 -4.19
C PRO A 90 -0.21 -14.46 -5.35
N ALA A 91 -1.15 -15.42 -5.23
CA ALA A 91 -1.41 -16.38 -6.29
C ALA A 91 -1.90 -15.73 -7.60
N HIS A 92 -2.69 -14.66 -7.51
CA HIS A 92 -3.18 -13.94 -8.69
C HIS A 92 -2.07 -13.11 -9.36
N ILE A 93 -1.15 -12.57 -8.56
CA ILE A 93 0.06 -11.87 -9.03
C ILE A 93 0.94 -12.86 -9.81
N GLU A 94 1.24 -14.02 -9.22
CA GLU A 94 2.09 -15.04 -9.84
C GLU A 94 1.50 -15.52 -11.19
N ALA A 95 0.19 -15.76 -11.25
CA ALA A 95 -0.50 -16.14 -12.49
C ALA A 95 -0.41 -15.05 -13.57
N ALA A 96 -0.64 -13.78 -13.22
CA ALA A 96 -0.55 -12.67 -14.17
C ALA A 96 0.87 -12.47 -14.71
N LEU A 97 1.88 -12.51 -13.83
CA LEU A 97 3.30 -12.40 -14.23
C LEU A 97 3.73 -13.59 -15.09
N THR A 98 3.25 -14.80 -14.79
CA THR A 98 3.50 -15.99 -15.61
C THR A 98 2.91 -15.81 -17.02
N ALA A 99 1.71 -15.22 -17.12
CA ALA A 99 1.07 -14.89 -18.39
C ALA A 99 1.68 -13.66 -19.11
N GLY A 100 2.76 -13.09 -18.57
CA GLY A 100 3.45 -11.94 -19.18
C GLY A 100 2.71 -10.62 -19.05
N LYS A 101 1.77 -10.49 -18.11
CA LYS A 101 1.01 -9.25 -17.88
C LYS A 101 1.73 -8.36 -16.87
N HIS A 102 1.83 -7.07 -17.16
CA HIS A 102 2.28 -6.09 -16.17
C HIS A 102 1.30 -6.06 -14.99
N VAL A 103 1.80 -6.07 -13.75
CA VAL A 103 0.99 -6.11 -12.54
C VAL A 103 1.17 -4.83 -11.74
N LEU A 104 0.05 -4.18 -11.39
CA LEU A 104 -0.06 -3.28 -10.25
C LEU A 104 -0.95 -3.95 -9.21
N ALA A 105 -0.41 -4.30 -8.05
CA ALA A 105 -1.16 -4.98 -7.00
C ALA A 105 -1.34 -4.11 -5.76
N GLU A 106 -2.54 -4.13 -5.18
CA GLU A 106 -2.83 -3.43 -3.93
C GLU A 106 -1.95 -3.88 -2.78
N LYS A 107 -1.49 -2.93 -1.97
CA LYS A 107 -0.89 -3.24 -0.67
C LYS A 107 -1.86 -3.98 0.28
N PRO A 108 -1.35 -4.66 1.33
CA PRO A 108 0.03 -5.08 1.51
C PRO A 108 0.50 -6.08 0.44
N LEU A 109 1.80 -6.06 0.13
CA LEU A 109 2.43 -6.98 -0.84
C LEU A 109 2.07 -8.46 -0.60
N ALA A 110 2.03 -8.87 0.67
CA ALA A 110 1.83 -10.24 1.11
C ALA A 110 1.39 -10.26 2.58
N PRO A 111 0.86 -11.39 3.11
CA PRO A 111 0.47 -11.47 4.53
C PRO A 111 1.65 -11.51 5.52
N THR A 112 2.85 -11.89 5.06
CA THR A 112 4.08 -11.94 5.86
C THR A 112 5.29 -11.55 5.02
N VAL A 113 6.38 -11.10 5.66
CA VAL A 113 7.66 -10.81 4.99
C VAL A 113 8.18 -12.06 4.31
N GLU A 114 8.03 -13.25 4.93
CA GLU A 114 8.44 -14.51 4.31
C GLU A 114 7.69 -14.75 2.99
N ALA A 115 6.36 -14.57 2.97
CA ALA A 115 5.56 -14.70 1.75
C ALA A 115 5.93 -13.61 0.71
N GLY A 116 6.20 -12.39 1.16
CA GLY A 116 6.65 -11.30 0.29
C GLY A 116 8.03 -11.55 -0.32
N LYS A 117 8.99 -12.09 0.45
CA LYS A 117 10.32 -12.53 -0.04
C LYS A 117 10.17 -13.61 -1.11
N LYS A 118 9.32 -14.62 -0.88
CA LYS A 118 9.01 -15.67 -1.88
C LYS A 118 8.42 -15.10 -3.17
N LEU A 119 7.50 -14.14 -3.06
CA LEU A 119 6.88 -13.49 -4.22
C LEU A 119 7.88 -12.62 -5.00
N LEU A 120 8.76 -11.91 -4.30
CA LEU A 120 9.85 -11.14 -4.92
C LEU A 120 10.87 -12.06 -5.63
N GLU A 121 11.24 -13.17 -5.01
CA GLU A 121 12.09 -14.19 -5.64
C GLU A 121 11.44 -14.79 -6.88
N PHE A 122 10.14 -15.10 -6.82
CA PHE A 122 9.37 -15.53 -7.98
C PHE A 122 9.46 -14.50 -9.11
N TYR A 123 9.16 -13.23 -8.82
CA TYR A 123 9.21 -12.16 -9.82
C TYR A 123 10.61 -12.01 -10.45
N ARG A 124 11.68 -12.09 -9.64
CA ARG A 124 13.05 -12.03 -10.15
C ARG A 124 13.38 -13.19 -11.09
N ARG A 125 12.81 -14.38 -10.87
CA ARG A 125 12.96 -15.52 -11.79
C ARG A 125 12.19 -15.32 -13.09
N THR A 126 11.02 -14.66 -13.06
CA THR A 126 10.21 -14.42 -14.27
C THR A 126 10.72 -13.26 -15.12
N ALA A 127 11.44 -12.29 -14.54
CA ALA A 127 11.96 -11.12 -15.26
C ALA A 127 12.91 -11.43 -16.43
N GLY A 128 13.45 -12.66 -16.51
CA GLY A 128 14.23 -13.12 -17.66
C GLY A 128 13.41 -13.83 -18.75
N ALA A 129 12.15 -14.20 -18.47
CA ALA A 129 11.29 -14.96 -19.37
C ALA A 129 10.30 -14.08 -20.15
N ASN A 130 9.92 -12.93 -19.61
CA ASN A 130 9.05 -11.95 -20.26
C ASN A 130 9.34 -10.53 -19.76
N SER A 131 8.75 -9.52 -20.39
CA SER A 131 8.92 -8.09 -20.04
C SER A 131 7.93 -7.60 -18.98
N ALA A 132 7.20 -8.48 -18.29
CA ALA A 132 6.22 -8.08 -17.31
C ALA A 132 6.90 -7.41 -16.12
N THR A 133 6.34 -6.30 -15.68
CA THR A 133 6.80 -5.56 -14.50
C THR A 133 5.85 -5.81 -13.34
N PHE A 134 6.39 -5.86 -12.12
CA PHE A 134 5.60 -5.99 -10.90
C PHE A 134 5.74 -4.73 -10.04
N ALA A 135 4.61 -4.07 -9.80
CA ALA A 135 4.49 -2.84 -9.02
C ALA A 135 3.46 -3.01 -7.89
N ILE A 136 3.67 -2.32 -6.77
CA ILE A 136 2.74 -2.26 -5.65
C ILE A 136 2.11 -0.86 -5.56
N ALA A 137 0.78 -0.84 -5.48
CA ALA A 137 -0.03 0.34 -5.24
C ALA A 137 0.00 0.69 -3.74
N GLU A 138 1.05 1.41 -3.33
CA GLU A 138 1.16 2.03 -2.01
C GLU A 138 0.96 3.54 -2.16
N ASN A 139 -0.33 3.93 -2.19
CA ASN A 139 -0.79 5.26 -2.54
C ASN A 139 -0.28 6.37 -1.60
N PHE A 140 0.19 6.07 -0.39
CA PHE A 140 0.75 7.10 0.50
C PHE A 140 2.05 7.70 -0.04
N ARG A 141 2.78 6.96 -0.91
CA ARG A 141 3.95 7.49 -1.62
C ARG A 141 3.62 8.52 -2.69
N PHE A 142 2.34 8.64 -3.04
CA PHE A 142 1.82 9.53 -4.07
C PHE A 142 0.90 10.62 -3.49
N LYS A 143 0.79 10.70 -2.16
CA LYS A 143 0.07 11.80 -1.52
C LYS A 143 0.93 13.07 -1.59
N PRO A 144 0.43 14.18 -2.14
CA PRO A 144 1.19 15.42 -2.29
C PRO A 144 1.77 15.96 -0.98
N SER A 145 1.06 15.76 0.15
CA SER A 145 1.54 16.15 1.48
C SER A 145 2.80 15.40 1.89
N PHE A 146 2.85 14.08 1.71
CA PHE A 146 4.03 13.27 2.04
C PHE A 146 5.16 13.46 1.03
N GLU A 147 4.87 13.62 -0.25
CA GLU A 147 5.89 13.95 -1.26
C GLU A 147 6.56 15.28 -0.94
N TYR A 148 5.77 16.33 -0.66
CA TYR A 148 6.31 17.62 -0.25
C TYR A 148 7.11 17.52 1.05
N ALA A 149 6.57 16.85 2.07
CA ALA A 149 7.25 16.67 3.35
C ALA A 149 8.61 15.96 3.19
N ALA A 150 8.69 14.92 2.36
CA ALA A 150 9.94 14.20 2.09
C ALA A 150 10.97 15.09 1.36
N VAL A 151 10.52 15.88 0.38
CA VAL A 151 11.40 16.84 -0.32
C VAL A 151 11.95 17.90 0.61
N GLU A 152 11.13 18.43 1.53
CA GLU A 152 11.59 19.42 2.50
C GLU A 152 12.48 18.80 3.58
N ALA A 153 12.13 17.61 4.08
CA ALA A 153 12.95 16.85 5.03
C ALA A 153 14.37 16.59 4.50
N ALA A 154 14.51 16.23 3.22
CA ALA A 154 15.81 15.99 2.59
C ALA A 154 16.76 17.21 2.63
N LYS A 155 16.23 18.42 2.82
CA LYS A 155 17.02 19.65 2.93
C LYS A 155 17.50 19.93 4.35
N LEU A 156 16.91 19.28 5.36
CA LEU A 156 17.14 19.58 6.78
C LEU A 156 18.22 18.73 7.45
N GLY A 157 18.89 17.84 6.70
CA GLY A 157 19.96 16.98 7.22
C GLY A 157 19.41 15.73 7.89
N SER A 158 20.22 15.08 8.74
CA SER A 158 19.88 13.78 9.34
C SER A 158 18.76 13.88 10.38
N VAL A 159 17.90 12.87 10.48
CA VAL A 159 16.90 12.72 11.56
C VAL A 159 17.61 12.67 12.91
N GLN A 160 17.13 13.48 13.86
CA GLN A 160 17.56 13.55 15.25
C GLN A 160 16.55 12.91 16.23
N GLN A 161 15.28 12.88 15.85
CA GLN A 161 14.18 12.25 16.59
C GLN A 161 12.94 12.15 15.71
N PHE A 162 12.07 11.17 15.93
CA PHE A 162 10.74 11.17 15.32
C PHE A 162 9.65 10.61 16.25
N ASN A 163 8.41 11.02 16.02
CA ASN A 163 7.21 10.53 16.67
C ASN A 163 6.09 10.39 15.64
N VAL A 164 5.59 9.17 15.46
CA VAL A 164 4.48 8.86 14.57
C VAL A 164 3.32 8.33 15.39
N ARG A 165 2.15 8.96 15.26
CA ARG A 165 0.92 8.59 15.96
C ARG A 165 -0.22 8.47 14.97
N VAL A 166 -0.69 7.24 14.78
CA VAL A 166 -1.90 6.96 14.01
C VAL A 166 -2.91 6.23 14.89
N LEU A 167 -3.81 7.01 15.48
CA LEU A 167 -4.76 6.54 16.47
C LEU A 167 -6.18 6.77 15.97
N GLY A 168 -7.01 5.75 16.03
CA GLY A 168 -8.43 5.84 15.73
C GLY A 168 -9.19 4.60 16.17
N TYR A 169 -10.50 4.65 15.99
CA TYR A 169 -11.42 3.58 16.35
C TYR A 169 -12.07 2.98 15.11
N MET A 170 -11.76 1.72 14.81
CA MET A 170 -12.43 0.93 13.77
C MET A 170 -13.70 0.31 14.34
N GLY A 171 -14.84 0.96 14.06
CA GLY A 171 -16.15 0.47 14.44
C GLY A 171 -16.58 -0.77 13.64
N ALA A 172 -17.34 -1.66 14.29
CA ALA A 172 -17.89 -2.85 13.65
C ALA A 172 -18.98 -2.52 12.60
N ASP A 173 -19.49 -1.29 12.62
CA ASP A 173 -20.47 -0.72 11.69
C ASP A 173 -19.84 -0.09 10.44
N THR A 174 -18.50 -0.03 10.38
CA THR A 174 -17.80 0.50 9.20
C THR A 174 -17.88 -0.47 8.01
N GLN A 175 -17.97 0.06 6.80
CA GLN A 175 -17.96 -0.74 5.57
C GLN A 175 -16.69 -1.62 5.43
N TRP A 176 -15.57 -1.14 5.97
CA TRP A 176 -14.28 -1.84 5.93
C TRP A 176 -14.29 -3.08 6.83
N TYR A 177 -14.76 -2.92 8.07
CA TYR A 177 -15.02 -4.05 8.97
C TYR A 177 -16.04 -5.03 8.41
N GLY A 178 -17.07 -4.54 7.71
CA GLY A 178 -18.10 -5.38 7.09
C GLY A 178 -17.59 -6.40 6.07
N THR A 179 -16.33 -6.33 5.63
CA THR A 179 -15.74 -7.36 4.77
C THR A 179 -15.25 -8.57 5.57
N ALA A 180 -15.69 -9.78 5.18
CA ALA A 180 -15.44 -11.00 5.94
C ALA A 180 -13.96 -11.27 6.23
N TRP A 181 -13.06 -10.95 5.28
CA TRP A 181 -11.63 -11.19 5.41
C TRP A 181 -10.92 -10.22 6.37
N ARG A 182 -11.52 -9.04 6.66
CA ARG A 182 -11.03 -8.11 7.68
C ARG A 182 -11.63 -8.38 9.05
N ALA A 183 -12.90 -8.78 9.10
CA ALA A 183 -13.57 -9.16 10.36
C ALA A 183 -12.96 -10.44 10.97
N LYS A 184 -12.46 -11.35 10.13
CA LYS A 184 -11.77 -12.58 10.54
C LYS A 184 -10.45 -12.70 9.76
N PRO A 185 -9.42 -11.93 10.15
CA PRO A 185 -8.16 -11.92 9.45
C PRO A 185 -7.42 -13.25 9.65
N GLU A 186 -6.95 -13.82 8.53
CA GLU A 186 -6.07 -15.01 8.50
C GLU A 186 -4.59 -14.62 8.33
N TYR A 187 -4.28 -13.36 8.63
CA TYR A 187 -2.96 -12.73 8.52
C TYR A 187 -2.65 -11.98 9.82
N GLN A 188 -1.37 -11.71 10.06
CA GLN A 188 -0.91 -11.04 11.27
C GLN A 188 -1.38 -9.58 11.35
N GLY A 189 -1.44 -9.03 12.56
CA GLY A 189 -1.70 -7.60 12.79
C GLY A 189 -3.13 -7.14 12.47
N GLY A 190 -3.93 -7.90 11.74
CA GLY A 190 -5.31 -7.52 11.40
C GLY A 190 -5.39 -6.14 10.76
N PHE A 191 -6.22 -5.25 11.28
CA PHE A 191 -6.30 -3.86 10.81
C PHE A 191 -4.99 -3.08 10.93
N LEU A 192 -4.09 -3.46 11.85
CA LEU A 192 -2.78 -2.83 11.94
C LEU A 192 -1.94 -3.10 10.70
N LEU A 193 -1.97 -4.31 10.14
CA LEU A 193 -1.24 -4.62 8.91
C LEU A 193 -1.92 -4.00 7.68
N ASP A 194 -3.23 -4.20 7.54
CA ASP A 194 -4.01 -3.78 6.36
C ASP A 194 -3.91 -2.27 6.11
N GLY A 195 -4.01 -1.45 7.16
CA GLY A 195 -3.86 0.00 7.07
C GLY A 195 -2.43 0.49 7.37
N GLY A 196 -1.67 -0.23 8.19
CA GLY A 196 -0.39 0.26 8.70
C GLY A 196 0.70 0.37 7.67
N VAL A 197 0.67 -0.44 6.60
CA VAL A 197 1.71 -0.39 5.56
C VAL A 197 1.79 0.99 4.90
N HIS A 198 0.67 1.71 4.85
CA HIS A 198 0.62 3.12 4.46
C HIS A 198 1.44 4.02 5.40
N PHE A 199 1.28 3.83 6.70
CA PHE A 199 1.93 4.64 7.72
C PHE A 199 3.42 4.27 7.84
N ALA A 200 3.76 3.00 7.62
CA ALA A 200 5.14 2.55 7.46
C ALA A 200 5.79 3.20 6.23
N ALA A 201 5.12 3.20 5.08
CA ALA A 201 5.61 3.85 3.86
C ALA A 201 5.86 5.35 4.07
N ALA A 202 4.88 6.06 4.64
CA ALA A 202 5.01 7.48 4.97
C ALA A 202 6.13 7.76 5.98
N THR A 203 6.26 6.94 7.03
CA THR A 203 7.35 7.05 8.02
C THR A 203 8.70 6.91 7.31
N ARG A 204 8.85 5.87 6.49
CA ARG A 204 10.10 5.58 5.78
C ARG A 204 10.48 6.64 4.75
N MET A 205 9.50 7.32 4.13
CA MET A 205 9.76 8.48 3.27
C MET A 205 10.42 9.66 4.00
N LEU A 206 10.18 9.79 5.30
CA LEU A 206 10.69 10.90 6.12
C LEU A 206 11.97 10.55 6.89
N LEU A 207 12.38 9.28 6.88
CA LEU A 207 13.64 8.83 7.46
C LEU A 207 14.82 9.13 6.53
N THR A 208 15.94 9.57 7.11
CA THR A 208 17.18 9.84 6.36
C THR A 208 18.19 8.69 6.41
N THR A 209 17.93 7.70 7.28
CA THR A 209 18.74 6.48 7.43
C THR A 209 17.82 5.30 7.69
N ARG A 210 18.29 4.09 7.41
CA ARG A 210 17.52 2.86 7.58
C ARG A 210 17.17 2.65 9.05
N ALA A 211 15.99 2.08 9.31
CA ALA A 211 15.70 1.53 10.63
C ALA A 211 16.55 0.27 10.86
N ALA A 212 17.14 0.15 12.05
CA ALA A 212 18.07 -0.92 12.41
C ALA A 212 17.38 -2.01 13.25
N ASP A 213 16.64 -1.61 14.29
CA ASP A 213 15.88 -2.53 15.13
C ASP A 213 14.67 -1.85 15.81
N VAL A 214 13.82 -2.68 16.40
CA VAL A 214 12.62 -2.26 17.11
C VAL A 214 12.38 -3.07 18.36
N ARG A 215 11.77 -2.42 19.35
CA ARG A 215 11.11 -3.04 20.49
C ARG A 215 9.69 -2.52 20.56
N ALA A 216 8.70 -3.41 20.72
CA ALA A 216 7.30 -3.03 20.70
C ALA A 216 6.48 -3.79 21.74
N GLN A 217 5.32 -3.24 22.06
CA GLN A 217 4.26 -3.87 22.84
C GLN A 217 2.99 -3.85 22.01
N THR A 218 2.32 -4.99 21.94
CA THR A 218 1.05 -5.14 21.22
C THR A 218 -0.07 -5.51 22.16
N ALA A 219 -1.29 -5.06 21.86
CA ALA A 219 -2.47 -5.43 22.60
C ALA A 219 -3.68 -5.59 21.66
N GLN A 220 -4.63 -6.39 22.11
CA GLN A 220 -6.01 -6.36 21.61
C GLN A 220 -6.86 -5.69 22.69
N THR A 221 -7.25 -4.44 22.46
CA THR A 221 -8.05 -3.64 23.40
C THR A 221 -9.54 -3.72 23.10
N GLN A 222 -9.90 -4.08 21.87
CA GLN A 222 -11.24 -4.25 21.35
C GLN A 222 -11.44 -5.72 20.93
N PRO A 223 -12.35 -6.47 21.56
CA PRO A 223 -12.56 -7.88 21.25
C PRO A 223 -12.93 -8.16 19.78
N HIS A 224 -13.55 -7.21 19.09
CA HIS A 224 -13.94 -7.35 17.68
C HIS A 224 -12.79 -7.10 16.69
N LEU A 225 -11.61 -6.65 17.14
CA LEU A 225 -10.46 -6.36 16.27
C LEU A 225 -9.28 -7.34 16.50
N PRO A 226 -9.41 -8.63 16.12
CA PRO A 226 -8.32 -9.59 16.25
C PRO A 226 -7.23 -9.39 15.16
N PRO A 227 -6.03 -9.97 15.33
CA PRO A 227 -5.52 -10.59 16.56
C PRO A 227 -4.97 -9.55 17.56
N ILE A 228 -4.65 -8.35 17.08
CA ILE A 228 -4.19 -7.19 17.85
C ILE A 228 -4.75 -5.93 17.18
N ASP A 229 -4.93 -4.86 17.96
CA ASP A 229 -5.45 -3.58 17.46
C ASP A 229 -4.63 -2.37 17.91
N THR A 230 -3.58 -2.60 18.68
CA THR A 230 -2.70 -1.55 19.19
C THR A 230 -1.26 -2.04 19.19
N VAL A 231 -0.35 -1.20 18.68
CA VAL A 231 1.09 -1.38 18.77
C VAL A 231 1.75 -0.06 19.21
N ASN A 232 2.66 -0.15 20.17
CA ASN A 232 3.53 0.94 20.60
C ASN A 232 4.97 0.49 20.48
N ALA A 233 5.79 1.18 19.70
CA ALA A 233 7.13 0.76 19.34
C ALA A 233 8.16 1.88 19.54
N VAL A 234 9.36 1.49 19.95
CA VAL A 234 10.58 2.31 19.89
C VAL A 234 11.45 1.73 18.79
N VAL A 235 11.69 2.53 17.76
CA VAL A 235 12.46 2.17 16.57
C VAL A 235 13.81 2.86 16.64
N ARG A 236 14.89 2.11 16.50
CA ARG A 236 16.25 2.64 16.42
C ARG A 236 16.71 2.66 14.96
N LEU A 237 17.31 3.76 14.54
CA LEU A 237 17.92 3.92 13.22
C LEU A 237 19.38 3.45 13.22
N GLU A 238 19.94 3.18 12.05
CA GLU A 238 21.36 2.85 11.90
C GLU A 238 22.28 3.97 12.38
N SER A 239 21.82 5.23 12.35
CA SER A 239 22.53 6.37 12.94
C SER A 239 22.64 6.34 14.46
N GLY A 240 21.89 5.45 15.15
CA GLY A 240 21.80 5.38 16.61
C GLY A 240 20.65 6.20 17.22
N VAL A 241 20.03 7.09 16.45
CA VAL A 241 18.84 7.85 16.85
C VAL A 241 17.65 6.90 17.04
N SER A 242 16.79 7.17 18.01
CA SER A 242 15.53 6.47 18.19
C SER A 242 14.32 7.38 17.99
N GLY A 243 13.21 6.78 17.58
CA GLY A 243 11.91 7.41 17.50
C GLY A 243 10.81 6.48 18.00
N VAL A 244 9.62 7.06 18.14
CA VAL A 244 8.43 6.34 18.63
C VAL A 244 7.43 6.19 17.49
N TYR A 245 6.88 4.99 17.36
CA TYR A 245 5.78 4.70 16.44
C TYR A 245 4.61 4.13 17.24
N GLN A 246 3.43 4.73 17.10
CA GLN A 246 2.21 4.28 17.74
C GLN A 246 1.11 4.15 16.69
N GLN A 247 0.48 2.98 16.68
CA GLN A 247 -0.67 2.73 15.83
C GLN A 247 -1.74 2.02 16.64
N SER A 248 -2.98 2.51 16.57
CA SER A 248 -4.11 1.84 17.18
C SER A 248 -5.37 2.01 16.33
N ALA A 249 -6.00 0.89 16.02
CA ALA A 249 -7.35 0.82 15.45
C ALA A 249 -8.44 0.66 16.53
N GLY A 250 -8.04 0.50 17.81
CA GLY A 250 -8.94 0.35 18.96
C GLY A 250 -9.07 1.60 19.83
N SER A 251 -8.37 2.69 19.50
CA SER A 251 -8.24 3.86 20.36
C SER A 251 -9.40 4.85 20.19
N ARG A 252 -9.89 5.40 21.32
CA ARG A 252 -10.82 6.54 21.30
C ARG A 252 -10.13 7.89 21.17
N LEU A 253 -8.79 7.91 21.27
CA LEU A 253 -8.00 9.07 20.85
C LEU A 253 -7.93 9.12 19.33
N SER A 254 -7.85 10.32 18.77
CA SER A 254 -7.63 10.53 17.35
C SER A 254 -6.30 11.23 17.13
N ALA A 255 -5.46 10.67 16.27
CA ALA A 255 -4.20 11.26 15.85
C ALA A 255 -3.85 10.74 14.45
N PHE A 256 -3.31 11.63 13.62
CA PHE A 256 -2.69 11.27 12.35
C PHE A 256 -1.52 12.23 12.16
N ASP A 257 -0.47 12.00 12.96
CA ASP A 257 0.63 12.93 13.15
C ASP A 257 1.97 12.23 12.88
N PHE A 258 2.80 12.87 12.07
CA PHE A 258 4.15 12.43 11.71
C PHE A 258 5.10 13.59 12.00
N ASP A 259 5.74 13.57 13.15
CA ASP A 259 6.62 14.63 13.64
C ASP A 259 8.08 14.17 13.59
N PHE A 260 8.91 14.89 12.84
CA PHE A 260 10.32 14.57 12.65
C PHE A 260 11.18 15.80 12.95
N SER A 261 12.21 15.59 13.77
CA SER A 261 13.28 16.54 13.99
C SER A 261 14.50 16.11 13.19
N TYR A 262 15.14 17.08 12.55
CA TYR A 262 16.33 16.93 11.74
C TYR A 262 17.42 17.90 12.23
N GLU A 263 18.65 17.74 11.76
CA GLU A 263 19.79 18.61 12.12
C GLU A 263 19.50 20.11 11.98
N LYS A 264 18.70 20.49 10.98
CA LYS A 264 18.46 21.89 10.61
C LYS A 264 17.00 22.32 10.72
N GLY A 265 16.15 21.55 11.40
CA GLY A 265 14.75 21.94 11.61
C GLY A 265 13.82 20.77 11.85
N THR A 266 12.51 21.00 11.73
CA THR A 266 11.48 19.97 11.90
C THR A 266 10.54 19.91 10.70
N VAL A 267 9.99 18.72 10.43
CA VAL A 267 8.85 18.53 9.54
C VAL A 267 7.75 17.82 10.32
N SER A 268 6.54 18.37 10.27
CA SER A 268 5.33 17.78 10.85
C SER A 268 4.28 17.61 9.76
N VAL A 269 3.74 16.40 9.61
CA VAL A 269 2.55 16.13 8.79
C VAL A 269 1.40 15.77 9.72
N SER A 270 0.34 16.58 9.71
CA SER A 270 -0.88 16.35 10.50
C SER A 270 -2.09 16.45 9.59
N GLY A 271 -2.70 15.30 9.30
CA GLY A 271 -3.69 15.16 8.21
C GLY A 271 -3.10 15.56 6.85
N ASP A 272 -3.74 16.51 6.18
CA ASP A 272 -3.29 17.05 4.87
C ASP A 272 -2.48 18.36 5.02
N LYS A 273 -2.07 18.72 6.24
CA LYS A 273 -1.24 19.90 6.52
C LYS A 273 0.19 19.50 6.82
N VAL A 274 1.13 20.14 6.13
CA VAL A 274 2.58 20.01 6.36
C VAL A 274 3.12 21.30 6.96
N THR A 275 3.89 21.19 8.04
CA THR A 275 4.59 22.30 8.67
C THR A 275 6.09 22.01 8.68
N VAL A 276 6.87 22.90 8.05
CA VAL A 276 8.34 22.84 8.01
C VAL A 276 8.88 24.00 8.81
N LYS A 277 9.70 23.73 9.82
CA LYS A 277 10.31 24.75 10.68
C LYS A 277 11.83 24.61 10.62
N PRO A 278 12.52 25.35 9.74
CA PRO A 278 13.98 25.37 9.77
C PRO A 278 14.47 26.02 11.08
N LEU A 279 15.70 25.72 11.49
CA LEU A 279 16.34 26.41 12.64
C LEU A 279 16.57 27.90 12.36
N GLU A 280 16.86 28.22 11.10
CA GLU A 280 17.05 29.58 10.61
C GLU A 280 16.00 29.88 9.53
N GLY A 281 15.29 31.00 9.68
CA GLY A 281 14.23 31.42 8.77
C GLY A 281 12.82 31.19 9.31
N GLU A 282 11.84 31.42 8.45
CA GLU A 282 10.42 31.34 8.82
C GLU A 282 9.87 29.92 8.65
N ALA A 283 8.89 29.59 9.50
CA ALA A 283 8.13 28.36 9.37
C ALA A 283 7.24 28.42 8.12
N ILE A 284 7.26 27.35 7.33
CA ILE A 284 6.39 27.19 6.17
C ILE A 284 5.26 26.24 6.57
N VAL A 285 4.02 26.69 6.40
CA VAL A 285 2.82 25.85 6.59
C VAL A 285 2.11 25.75 5.26
N LYS A 286 1.89 24.52 4.80
CA LYS A 286 1.17 24.24 3.55
C LYS A 286 0.06 23.23 3.80
N GLU A 287 -1.13 23.59 3.37
CA GLU A 287 -2.30 22.71 3.39
C GLU A 287 -2.55 22.20 1.98
N PHE A 288 -2.80 20.90 1.87
CA PHE A 288 -3.04 20.22 0.60
C PHE A 288 -4.50 19.82 0.47
N GLU A 289 -4.98 19.76 -0.76
CA GLU A 289 -6.28 19.15 -1.02
C GLU A 289 -6.24 17.67 -0.65
N ARG A 290 -7.28 17.21 0.06
CA ARG A 290 -7.38 15.83 0.50
C ARG A 290 -7.57 14.91 -0.71
N THR A 291 -6.59 14.05 -0.95
CA THR A 291 -6.61 12.99 -1.99
C THR A 291 -6.33 11.63 -1.38
N SER A 292 -6.81 10.55 -1.99
CA SER A 292 -6.37 9.20 -1.64
C SER A 292 -4.95 8.93 -2.16
N GLY A 293 -4.49 9.57 -3.24
CA GLY A 293 -3.22 9.27 -3.92
C GLY A 293 -3.35 8.17 -4.99
N VAL A 294 -4.53 7.55 -5.13
CA VAL A 294 -4.75 6.41 -6.04
C VAL A 294 -4.81 6.85 -7.50
N SER A 295 -5.31 8.05 -7.80
CA SER A 295 -5.30 8.56 -9.18
C SER A 295 -3.86 8.81 -9.63
N GLU A 296 -3.06 9.39 -8.75
CA GLU A 296 -1.66 9.75 -8.95
C GLU A 296 -0.77 8.51 -9.13
N GLU A 297 -0.97 7.46 -8.31
CA GLU A 297 -0.18 6.22 -8.43
C GLU A 297 -0.51 5.42 -9.71
N VAL A 298 -1.78 5.37 -10.10
CA VAL A 298 -2.23 4.68 -11.32
C VAL A 298 -1.72 5.43 -12.55
N GLU A 299 -1.77 6.76 -12.53
CA GLU A 299 -1.20 7.57 -13.60
C GLU A 299 0.33 7.39 -13.71
N ALA A 300 1.03 7.41 -12.58
CA ALA A 300 2.48 7.18 -12.53
C ALA A 300 2.86 5.81 -13.08
N TRP A 301 2.10 4.76 -12.72
CA TRP A 301 2.31 3.42 -13.26
C TRP A 301 2.10 3.37 -14.78
N GLY A 302 1.02 3.98 -15.29
CA GLY A 302 0.77 4.07 -16.73
C GLY A 302 1.90 4.78 -17.49
N LYS A 303 2.41 5.90 -16.94
CA LYS A 303 3.56 6.63 -17.50
C LYS A 303 4.83 5.77 -17.48
N ALA A 304 5.08 5.05 -16.39
CA ALA A 304 6.22 4.15 -16.23
C ALA A 304 6.23 3.02 -17.27
N LEU A 305 5.07 2.41 -17.53
CA LEU A 305 4.90 1.38 -18.57
C LEU A 305 5.18 1.94 -19.97
N LEU A 306 4.61 3.10 -20.31
CA LEU A 306 4.85 3.74 -21.62
C LEU A 306 6.30 4.16 -21.82
N ALA A 307 7.00 4.53 -20.75
CA ALA A 307 8.41 4.89 -20.78
C ALA A 307 9.36 3.67 -20.75
N GLY A 308 8.84 2.47 -20.48
CA GLY A 308 9.67 1.27 -20.26
C GLY A 308 10.57 1.36 -19.03
N LYS A 309 10.22 2.21 -18.06
CA LYS A 309 11.00 2.46 -16.85
C LYS A 309 10.08 2.41 -15.63
N PRO A 310 10.13 1.33 -14.82
CA PRO A 310 9.36 1.21 -13.59
C PRO A 310 9.59 2.40 -12.63
N ASP A 311 8.52 2.83 -11.94
CA ASP A 311 8.61 3.84 -10.89
C ASP A 311 9.12 3.20 -9.59
N GLU A 312 10.25 3.67 -9.08
CA GLU A 312 10.89 3.11 -7.88
C GLU A 312 9.98 3.19 -6.64
N ARG A 313 9.07 4.17 -6.58
CA ARG A 313 8.11 4.31 -5.47
C ARG A 313 7.16 3.11 -5.38
N GLN A 314 6.91 2.44 -6.50
CA GLN A 314 6.04 1.26 -6.58
C GLN A 314 6.82 -0.05 -6.56
N SER A 315 8.13 -0.01 -6.27
CA SER A 315 8.95 -1.24 -6.24
C SER A 315 8.49 -2.21 -5.15
N VAL A 316 8.60 -3.49 -5.49
CA VAL A 316 8.28 -4.61 -4.60
C VAL A 316 9.18 -4.56 -3.35
N GLU A 317 10.45 -4.19 -3.50
CA GLU A 317 11.40 -4.01 -2.42
C GLU A 317 10.93 -2.96 -1.40
N LYS A 318 10.41 -1.81 -1.87
CA LYS A 318 9.88 -0.80 -0.95
C LYS A 318 8.66 -1.32 -0.19
N ALA A 319 7.70 -1.94 -0.87
CA ALA A 319 6.53 -2.53 -0.21
C ALA A 319 6.90 -3.64 0.78
N LEU A 320 7.92 -4.45 0.47
CA LEU A 320 8.43 -5.48 1.37
C LEU A 320 9.08 -4.87 2.63
N GLY A 321 9.78 -3.74 2.49
CA GLY A 321 10.28 -2.98 3.63
C GLY A 321 9.16 -2.38 4.50
N ASP A 322 8.03 -1.97 3.92
CA ASP A 322 6.88 -1.48 4.71
C ASP A 322 6.23 -2.61 5.51
N LEU A 323 6.11 -3.78 4.89
CA LEU A 323 5.63 -4.99 5.53
C LEU A 323 6.55 -5.41 6.68
N GLU A 324 7.87 -5.42 6.46
CA GLU A 324 8.85 -5.75 7.49
C GLU A 324 8.81 -4.75 8.66
N PHE A 325 8.62 -3.46 8.36
CA PHE A 325 8.55 -2.42 9.36
C PHE A 325 7.48 -2.73 10.42
N LEU A 326 6.35 -3.31 10.02
CA LEU A 326 5.26 -3.69 10.92
C LEU A 326 5.41 -5.10 11.48
N GLU A 327 5.77 -6.08 10.65
CA GLU A 327 5.92 -7.48 11.08
C GLU A 327 6.90 -7.58 12.26
N GLN A 328 8.05 -6.88 12.20
CA GLN A 328 9.01 -6.91 13.32
C GLN A 328 8.45 -6.25 14.59
N MET A 329 7.54 -5.27 14.49
CA MET A 329 6.84 -4.74 15.66
C MET A 329 5.87 -5.77 16.26
N PHE A 330 5.14 -6.49 15.41
CA PHE A 330 4.20 -7.52 15.85
C PHE A 330 4.95 -8.69 16.50
N GLU A 331 6.03 -9.16 15.88
CA GLU A 331 6.90 -10.21 16.42
C GLU A 331 7.58 -9.78 17.72
N SER A 332 8.01 -8.51 17.83
CA SER A 332 8.53 -7.98 19.09
C SER A 332 7.48 -8.04 20.19
N GLY A 333 6.26 -7.55 19.90
CA GLY A 333 5.16 -7.55 20.86
C GLY A 333 4.71 -8.94 21.29
N SER A 334 4.61 -9.90 20.37
CA SER A 334 4.24 -11.28 20.70
C SER A 334 5.29 -12.01 21.54
N ASN A 335 6.56 -11.59 21.44
CA ASN A 335 7.69 -12.14 22.17
C ASN A 335 8.09 -11.27 23.38
N GLY A 336 7.13 -10.63 24.05
CA GLY A 336 7.37 -9.91 25.31
C GLY A 336 8.19 -8.62 25.16
N GLY A 337 8.26 -8.04 23.96
CA GLY A 337 9.02 -6.82 23.66
C GLY A 337 10.51 -7.06 23.42
N GLU A 338 10.88 -8.26 22.96
CA GLU A 338 12.23 -8.57 22.50
C GLU A 338 12.67 -7.67 21.33
N THR A 339 13.96 -7.43 21.23
CA THR A 339 14.52 -6.63 20.13
C THR A 339 14.50 -7.41 18.83
N ARG A 340 13.94 -6.80 17.80
CA ARG A 340 13.84 -7.37 16.45
C ARG A 340 14.61 -6.51 15.47
N LYS A 341 15.45 -7.14 14.65
CA LYS A 341 16.24 -6.43 13.64
C LYS A 341 15.43 -6.23 12.38
N TYR A 342 15.71 -5.14 11.70
CA TYR A 342 15.26 -4.91 10.36
C TYR A 342 16.35 -5.27 9.35
N GLU A 343 15.98 -5.92 8.24
CA GLU A 343 16.88 -6.35 7.18
C GLU A 343 16.59 -5.60 5.86
N LEU A 344 15.37 -5.12 5.65
CA LEU A 344 14.84 -4.66 4.35
C LEU A 344 14.51 -3.17 4.30
N GLN A 345 14.91 -2.40 5.31
CA GLN A 345 14.52 -0.99 5.47
C GLN A 345 15.12 -0.03 4.47
#